data_AF-A0AAN9V8E1-F1
#
_entry.id   AF-A0AAN9V8E1-F1
#
_cell.length_a   1.000
_cell.length_b   1.000
_cell.length_c   1.000
_cell.angle_alpha   90.00
_cell.angle_beta   90.00
_cell.angle_gamma   90.00
#
_symmetry.space_group_name_H-M   'P 1'
#
loop_
_entity.id
_entity.type
_entity.pdbx_description
1 polymer ?
#
loop_
_entity_poly.entity_id
_entity_poly.type
_entity_poly.pdbx_seq_one_letter_code
_entity_poly.pdbx_strand_id
1 'polypeptide(L)'
;MENPGWWKRAGACFTSCARQRSTASGEALLDAAEQGDLHAVRTLLAGRSRSAVSVPYRETALVLAAHHGHEEVVQVLLATDDRPSANSDRVATALVRAAANGHFSIIHLIATARPQAFLTETAALALTRAAQNGRHLCMRQLLRGGTPADARPPDGGLPALFAAAANDARCVAELLKAGASANQVDDNGRTPLHYASEANEDGCVYELLVAGADRNARDRAGRAPRDDAISEYACVVLLPGHSPVRRPQVAGSAARPAAGH
;
A
#
# COMPACT_ATOMS: atom_id res chain seq x y z
N MET A 1 -10.56 69.89 1.85
CA MET A 1 -10.79 68.85 2.86
C MET A 1 -11.19 67.58 2.13
N GLU A 2 -10.38 66.56 2.35
CA GLU A 2 -10.29 65.32 1.59
C GLU A 2 -11.54 64.45 1.77
N ASN A 3 -11.94 63.74 0.71
CA ASN A 3 -13.00 62.74 0.76
C ASN A 3 -12.37 61.33 0.73
N PRO A 4 -12.24 60.62 1.86
CA PRO A 4 -11.56 59.32 1.92
C PRO A 4 -12.59 58.19 1.78
N GLY A 5 -12.99 57.87 0.54
CA GLY A 5 -14.10 56.91 0.32
C GLY A 5 -13.90 55.86 -0.77
N TRP A 6 -12.96 56.02 -1.71
CA TRP A 6 -12.92 55.18 -2.92
C TRP A 6 -12.23 53.82 -2.73
N TRP A 7 -11.37 53.65 -1.73
CA TRP A 7 -10.65 52.39 -1.47
C TRP A 7 -11.47 51.33 -0.71
N LYS A 8 -12.50 51.71 0.06
CA LYS A 8 -13.31 50.75 0.86
C LYS A 8 -14.24 49.87 0.01
N ARG A 9 -14.68 50.31 -1.17
CA ARG A 9 -15.48 49.49 -2.11
C ARG A 9 -14.62 48.68 -3.10
N ALA A 10 -13.38 49.10 -3.36
CA ALA A 10 -12.44 48.34 -4.19
C ALA A 10 -11.95 47.06 -3.48
N GLY A 11 -11.72 47.10 -2.16
CA GLY A 11 -11.19 45.95 -1.40
C GLY A 11 -12.08 44.70 -1.39
N ALA A 12 -13.41 44.84 -1.42
CA ALA A 12 -14.34 43.70 -1.43
C ALA A 12 -14.43 43.01 -2.81
N CYS A 13 -14.31 43.77 -3.89
CA CYS A 13 -14.32 43.22 -5.25
C CYS A 13 -12.98 42.56 -5.60
N PHE A 14 -11.85 43.16 -5.17
CA PHE A 14 -10.52 42.57 -5.34
C PHE A 14 -10.34 41.27 -4.56
N THR A 15 -10.85 41.18 -3.33
CA THR A 15 -10.76 39.94 -2.54
C THR A 15 -11.67 38.84 -3.10
N SER A 16 -12.85 39.17 -3.65
CA SER A 16 -13.72 38.20 -4.33
C SER A 16 -13.12 37.70 -5.65
N CYS A 17 -12.60 38.61 -6.50
CA CYS A 17 -11.93 38.25 -7.76
C CYS A 17 -10.63 37.49 -7.53
N ALA A 18 -9.84 37.84 -6.51
CA ALA A 18 -8.64 37.09 -6.16
C ALA A 18 -8.97 35.69 -5.62
N ARG A 19 -10.07 35.55 -4.85
CA ARG A 19 -10.56 34.24 -4.40
C ARG A 19 -11.06 33.39 -5.57
N GLN A 20 -11.86 33.97 -6.47
CA GLN A 20 -12.38 33.29 -7.67
C GLN A 20 -11.27 32.90 -8.66
N ARG A 21 -10.21 33.71 -8.78
CA ARG A 21 -9.02 33.36 -9.57
C ARG A 21 -8.19 32.27 -8.90
N SER A 22 -8.07 32.28 -7.58
CA SER A 22 -7.38 31.22 -6.83
C SER A 22 -8.10 29.88 -6.95
N THR A 23 -9.43 29.86 -6.87
CA THR A 23 -10.23 28.63 -7.06
C THR A 23 -10.14 28.11 -8.49
N ALA A 24 -10.25 28.99 -9.50
CA ALA A 24 -10.11 28.58 -10.90
C ALA A 24 -8.70 28.07 -11.23
N SER A 25 -7.65 28.67 -10.66
CA SER A 25 -6.27 28.18 -10.81
C SER A 25 -6.03 26.86 -10.06
N GLY A 26 -6.75 26.63 -8.96
CA GLY A 26 -6.72 25.38 -8.21
C GLY A 26 -7.39 24.25 -8.98
N GLU A 27 -8.60 24.47 -9.50
CA GLU A 27 -9.32 23.52 -10.34
C GLU A 27 -8.54 23.17 -11.61
N ALA A 28 -7.98 24.16 -12.31
CA ALA A 28 -7.13 23.93 -13.47
C ALA A 28 -5.88 23.07 -13.14
N LEU A 29 -5.34 23.19 -11.93
CA LEU A 29 -4.25 22.33 -11.48
C LEU A 29 -4.71 20.89 -11.23
N LEU A 30 -5.92 20.70 -10.69
CA LEU A 30 -6.49 19.37 -10.50
C LEU A 30 -6.71 18.67 -11.85
N ASP A 31 -7.32 19.35 -12.81
CA ASP A 31 -7.57 18.82 -14.15
C ASP A 31 -6.25 18.46 -14.86
N ALA A 32 -5.25 19.34 -14.78
CA ALA A 32 -3.92 19.09 -15.34
C ALA A 32 -3.22 17.89 -14.67
N ALA A 33 -3.35 17.76 -13.34
CA ALA A 33 -2.78 16.64 -12.60
C ALA A 33 -3.51 15.32 -12.84
N GLU A 34 -4.81 15.34 -13.10
CA GLU A 34 -5.61 14.16 -13.48
C GLU A 34 -5.24 13.68 -14.89
N GLN A 35 -5.05 14.61 -15.83
CA GLN A 35 -4.67 14.32 -17.21
C GLN A 35 -3.17 13.99 -17.37
N GLY A 36 -2.34 14.34 -16.37
CA GLY A 36 -0.89 14.15 -16.44
C GLY A 36 -0.17 15.21 -17.28
N ASP A 37 -0.79 16.37 -17.51
CA ASP A 37 -0.19 17.45 -18.29
C ASP A 37 0.90 18.17 -17.47
N LEU A 38 2.13 17.69 -17.62
CA LEU A 38 3.30 18.26 -16.99
C LEU A 38 3.51 19.74 -17.36
N HIS A 39 3.19 20.14 -18.59
CA HIS A 39 3.40 21.51 -19.04
C HIS A 39 2.41 22.46 -18.37
N ALA A 40 1.12 22.10 -18.35
CA ALA A 40 0.11 22.84 -17.60
C ALA A 40 0.45 22.90 -16.11
N VAL A 41 0.85 21.78 -15.50
CA VAL A 41 1.27 21.77 -14.09
C VAL A 41 2.45 22.71 -13.84
N ARG A 42 3.51 22.66 -14.67
CA ARG A 42 4.68 23.54 -14.51
C ARG A 42 4.34 25.01 -14.71
N THR A 43 3.52 25.34 -15.70
CA THR A 43 3.11 26.74 -15.96
C THR A 43 2.24 27.29 -14.84
N LEU A 44 1.30 26.50 -14.32
CA LEU A 44 0.45 26.87 -13.18
C LEU A 44 1.28 27.05 -11.90
N LEU A 45 2.32 26.24 -11.70
CA LEU A 45 3.22 26.34 -10.55
C LEU A 45 4.31 27.44 -10.70
N ALA A 46 4.73 27.76 -11.91
CA ALA A 46 5.72 28.81 -12.22
C ALA A 46 5.11 30.20 -12.37
N GLY A 47 3.78 30.30 -12.50
CA GLY A 47 3.05 31.56 -12.57
C GLY A 47 3.42 32.50 -11.42
N ARG A 48 3.56 33.80 -11.72
CA ARG A 48 4.15 34.89 -10.89
C ARG A 48 3.54 35.14 -9.50
N SER A 49 2.63 34.31 -9.02
CA SER A 49 2.23 34.31 -7.62
C SER A 49 2.62 32.96 -7.02
N ARG A 50 3.78 32.95 -6.35
CA ARG A 50 4.24 31.84 -5.48
C ARG A 50 3.19 31.39 -4.44
N SER A 51 2.03 32.07 -4.35
CA SER A 51 0.93 31.79 -3.42
C SER A 51 -0.46 31.66 -4.08
N ALA A 52 -0.59 31.50 -5.40
CA ALA A 52 -1.92 31.48 -6.04
C ALA A 52 -2.72 30.20 -5.81
N VAL A 53 -2.04 29.05 -5.75
CA VAL A 53 -2.68 27.76 -5.49
C VAL A 53 -2.64 27.50 -3.99
N SER A 54 -3.81 27.38 -3.38
CA SER A 54 -3.92 27.03 -1.97
C SER A 54 -3.35 25.62 -1.74
N VAL A 55 -2.64 25.41 -0.62
CA VAL A 55 -2.04 24.13 -0.21
C VAL A 55 -2.97 22.91 -0.43
N PRO A 56 -4.28 22.96 -0.10
CA PRO A 56 -5.20 21.84 -0.30
C PRO A 56 -5.37 21.41 -1.77
N TYR A 57 -5.32 22.35 -2.73
CA TYR A 57 -5.43 22.01 -4.15
C TYR A 57 -4.16 21.32 -4.65
N ARG A 58 -2.97 21.77 -4.22
CA ARG A 58 -1.71 21.10 -4.57
C ARG A 58 -1.65 19.68 -4.00
N GLU A 59 -2.05 19.51 -2.74
CA GLU A 59 -2.08 18.21 -2.10
C GLU A 59 -3.11 17.27 -2.74
N THR A 60 -4.25 17.81 -3.18
CA THR A 60 -5.25 17.03 -3.92
C THR A 60 -4.75 16.68 -5.33
N ALA A 61 -4.07 17.60 -6.01
CA ALA A 61 -3.40 17.33 -7.29
C ALA A 61 -2.37 16.20 -7.15
N LEU A 62 -1.62 16.16 -6.05
CA LEU A 62 -0.68 15.07 -5.76
C LEU A 62 -1.40 13.72 -5.64
N VAL A 63 -2.55 13.67 -4.96
CA VAL A 63 -3.36 12.45 -4.84
C VAL A 63 -3.88 11.98 -6.21
N LEU A 64 -4.36 12.91 -7.05
CA LEU A 64 -4.84 12.58 -8.40
C LEU A 64 -3.71 12.07 -9.30
N ALA A 65 -2.58 12.77 -9.34
CA ALA A 65 -1.42 12.35 -10.10
C ALA A 65 -0.91 10.96 -9.63
N ALA A 66 -0.87 10.74 -8.32
CA ALA A 66 -0.51 9.44 -7.73
C ALA A 66 -1.52 8.33 -8.01
N HIS A 67 -2.81 8.66 -8.14
CA HIS A 67 -3.85 7.71 -8.51
C HIS A 67 -3.70 7.24 -9.97
N HIS A 68 -3.43 8.17 -10.88
CA HIS A 68 -3.34 7.88 -12.32
C HIS A 68 -1.96 7.43 -12.78
N GLY A 69 -0.91 7.57 -11.96
CA GLY A 69 0.43 7.09 -12.29
C GLY A 69 1.32 8.14 -12.96
N HIS A 70 0.99 9.41 -12.84
CA HIS A 70 1.71 10.51 -13.48
C HIS A 70 2.99 10.88 -12.71
N GLU A 71 4.03 10.06 -12.91
CA GLU A 71 5.32 10.15 -12.19
C GLU A 71 5.95 11.55 -12.25
N GLU A 72 6.04 12.14 -13.44
CA GLU A 72 6.69 13.45 -13.64
C GLU A 72 5.91 14.58 -12.94
N VAL A 73 4.58 14.51 -12.96
CA VAL A 73 3.70 15.45 -12.26
C VAL A 73 3.89 15.31 -10.75
N VAL A 74 3.92 14.08 -10.22
CA VAL A 74 4.21 13.82 -8.81
C VAL A 74 5.57 14.39 -8.42
N GLN A 75 6.60 14.19 -9.24
CA GLN A 75 7.95 14.71 -8.96
C GLN A 75 7.95 16.23 -8.81
N VAL A 76 7.29 16.95 -9.73
CA VAL A 76 7.19 18.41 -9.66
C VAL A 76 6.39 18.85 -8.42
N LEU A 77 5.28 18.19 -8.11
CA LEU A 77 4.45 18.50 -6.95
C LEU A 77 5.15 18.22 -5.61
N LEU A 78 6.03 17.21 -5.54
CA LEU A 78 6.84 16.92 -4.36
C LEU A 78 8.04 17.87 -4.21
N ALA A 79 8.62 18.33 -5.33
CA ALA A 79 9.76 19.25 -5.35
C ALA A 79 9.38 20.69 -4.99
N THR A 80 8.09 21.04 -5.08
CA THR A 80 7.64 22.37 -4.67
C THR A 80 7.69 22.52 -3.16
N ASP A 81 8.65 23.33 -2.72
CA ASP A 81 9.12 23.50 -1.34
C ASP A 81 8.21 24.40 -0.49
N ASP A 82 6.89 24.14 -0.50
CA ASP A 82 6.05 24.59 0.60
C ASP A 82 6.08 23.51 1.65
N ARG A 83 6.74 23.77 2.78
CA ARG A 83 6.72 22.90 3.98
C ARG A 83 5.28 22.44 4.24
N PRO A 84 4.87 21.23 3.83
CA PRO A 84 3.61 20.71 4.30
C PRO A 84 3.85 20.42 5.77
N SER A 85 2.81 20.53 6.59
CA SER A 85 2.92 20.02 7.95
C SER A 85 3.51 18.61 7.89
N ALA A 86 4.36 18.26 8.85
CA ALA A 86 5.18 17.05 8.83
C ALA A 86 4.37 15.76 8.56
N ASN A 87 3.04 15.80 8.69
CA ASN A 87 2.10 14.72 8.44
C ASN A 87 0.90 15.18 7.59
N SER A 88 1.11 15.65 6.36
CA SER A 88 -0.06 15.88 5.49
C SER A 88 -0.74 14.54 5.18
N ASP A 89 -1.94 14.35 5.71
CA ASP A 89 -2.82 13.20 5.44
C ASP A 89 -2.97 12.92 3.94
N ARG A 90 -2.75 13.94 3.10
CA ARG A 90 -2.83 13.84 1.64
C ARG A 90 -1.63 13.15 1.02
N VAL A 91 -0.42 13.30 1.55
CA VAL A 91 0.76 12.52 1.08
C VAL A 91 0.56 11.04 1.40
N ALA A 92 0.07 10.74 2.60
CA ALA A 92 -0.33 9.39 2.98
C ALA A 92 -1.44 8.85 2.06
N THR A 93 -2.44 9.66 1.73
CA THR A 93 -3.51 9.28 0.80
C THR A 93 -2.96 9.00 -0.61
N ALA A 94 -2.02 9.83 -1.09
CA ALA A 94 -1.35 9.63 -2.37
C ALA A 94 -0.56 8.32 -2.39
N LEU A 95 0.14 7.99 -1.28
CA LEU A 95 0.82 6.71 -1.10
C LEU A 95 -0.15 5.53 -1.20
N VAL A 96 -1.31 5.60 -0.54
CA VAL A 96 -2.36 4.56 -0.62
C VAL A 96 -2.86 4.38 -2.05
N ARG A 97 -3.14 5.46 -2.78
CA ARG A 97 -3.62 5.39 -4.18
C ARG A 97 -2.56 4.85 -5.14
N ALA A 98 -1.30 5.24 -4.97
CA ALA A 98 -0.18 4.70 -5.75
C ALA A 98 0.01 3.21 -5.49
N ALA A 99 -0.03 2.79 -4.22
CA ALA A 99 0.10 1.40 -3.80
C ALA A 99 -1.04 0.51 -4.31
N ALA A 100 -2.28 0.98 -4.23
CA ALA A 100 -3.45 0.27 -4.75
C ALA A 100 -3.36 0.05 -6.27
N ASN A 101 -2.93 1.07 -7.02
CA ASN A 101 -2.87 0.99 -8.48
C ASN A 101 -1.58 0.35 -9.03
N GLY A 102 -0.57 0.13 -8.19
CA GLY A 102 0.68 -0.52 -8.60
C GLY A 102 1.76 0.42 -9.12
N HIS A 103 1.68 1.72 -8.80
CA HIS A 103 2.60 2.74 -9.28
C HIS A 103 3.90 2.75 -8.47
N PHE A 104 4.76 1.76 -8.71
CA PHE A 104 6.02 1.56 -7.99
C PHE A 104 6.94 2.80 -8.01
N SER A 105 7.10 3.45 -9.17
CA SER A 105 7.96 4.64 -9.30
C SER A 105 7.51 5.78 -8.38
N ILE A 106 6.20 5.98 -8.25
CA ILE A 106 5.62 7.02 -7.40
C ILE A 106 5.90 6.73 -5.92
N ILE A 107 5.76 5.48 -5.49
CA ILE A 107 6.13 5.07 -4.12
C ILE A 107 7.62 5.32 -3.87
N HIS A 108 8.47 5.05 -4.87
CA HIS A 108 9.90 5.32 -4.77
C HIS A 108 10.21 6.82 -4.66
N LEU A 109 9.54 7.67 -5.44
CA LEU A 109 9.63 9.13 -5.33
C LEU A 109 9.17 9.62 -3.95
N ILE A 110 8.06 9.10 -3.42
CA ILE A 110 7.58 9.45 -2.08
C ILE A 110 8.58 8.97 -1.01
N ALA A 111 9.20 7.80 -1.16
CA ALA A 111 10.21 7.30 -0.22
C ALA A 111 11.44 8.20 -0.13
N THR A 112 11.90 8.75 -1.26
CA THR A 112 13.06 9.64 -1.31
C THR A 112 12.73 11.05 -0.85
N ALA A 113 11.57 11.59 -1.22
CA ALA A 113 11.17 12.94 -0.86
C ALA A 113 10.58 13.05 0.55
N ARG A 114 9.85 12.02 1.01
CA ARG A 114 9.01 12.00 2.22
C ARG A 114 9.05 10.63 2.93
N PRO A 115 10.22 10.22 3.47
CA PRO A 115 10.35 8.91 4.13
C PRO A 115 9.42 8.73 5.35
N GLN A 116 9.03 9.82 6.02
CA GLN A 116 8.11 9.77 7.16
C GLN A 116 6.70 9.25 6.80
N ALA A 117 6.28 9.36 5.54
CA ALA A 117 4.97 8.89 5.08
C ALA A 117 4.79 7.36 5.17
N PHE A 118 5.87 6.60 5.39
CA PHE A 118 5.87 5.15 5.52
C PHE A 118 5.71 4.66 6.96
N LEU A 119 5.84 5.58 7.93
CA LEU A 119 5.78 5.31 9.37
C LEU A 119 4.42 5.66 9.98
N THR A 120 3.44 5.98 9.13
CA THR A 120 2.09 6.34 9.54
C THR A 120 1.15 5.13 9.55
N GLU A 121 0.08 5.19 10.34
CA GLU A 121 -0.99 4.17 10.32
C GLU A 121 -1.62 4.02 8.91
N THR A 122 -1.63 5.10 8.13
CA THR A 122 -2.08 5.10 6.73
C THR A 122 -1.15 4.32 5.78
N ALA A 123 0.12 4.10 6.14
CA ALA A 123 1.01 3.23 5.38
C ALA A 123 0.60 1.76 5.49
N ALA A 124 0.03 1.34 6.64
CA ALA A 124 -0.56 0.01 6.80
C ALA A 124 -1.74 -0.19 5.82
N LEU A 125 -2.57 0.84 5.65
CA LEU A 125 -3.63 0.83 4.63
C LEU A 125 -3.05 0.72 3.21
N ALA A 126 -1.97 1.43 2.90
CA ALA A 126 -1.31 1.32 1.59
C ALA A 126 -0.80 -0.11 1.34
N LEU A 127 -0.23 -0.75 2.36
CA LEU A 127 0.25 -2.13 2.31
C LEU A 127 -0.90 -3.11 2.07
N THR A 128 -2.02 -2.98 2.82
CA THR A 128 -3.20 -3.83 2.65
C THR A 128 -3.81 -3.66 1.26
N ARG A 129 -3.93 -2.43 0.73
CA ARG A 129 -4.46 -2.19 -0.63
C ARG A 129 -3.54 -2.75 -1.72
N ALA A 130 -2.23 -2.65 -1.55
CA ALA A 130 -1.28 -3.27 -2.47
C ALA A 130 -1.40 -4.80 -2.47
N ALA A 131 -1.58 -5.41 -1.30
CA ALA A 131 -1.80 -6.86 -1.17
C ALA A 131 -3.11 -7.32 -1.82
N GLN A 132 -4.22 -6.61 -1.56
CA GLN A 132 -5.53 -6.87 -2.16
C GLN A 132 -5.48 -6.87 -3.70
N ASN A 133 -4.61 -6.04 -4.29
CA ASN A 133 -4.51 -5.88 -5.74
C ASN A 133 -3.30 -6.61 -6.36
N GLY A 134 -2.58 -7.46 -5.60
CA GLY A 134 -1.45 -8.25 -6.12
C GLY A 134 -0.19 -7.43 -6.46
N ARG A 135 -0.03 -6.25 -5.86
CA ARG A 135 1.05 -5.29 -6.18
C ARG A 135 2.32 -5.56 -5.36
N HIS A 136 2.91 -6.76 -5.52
CA HIS A 136 4.06 -7.22 -4.72
C HIS A 136 5.28 -6.27 -4.76
N LEU A 137 5.59 -5.62 -5.89
CA LEU A 137 6.69 -4.64 -5.98
C LEU A 137 6.44 -3.41 -5.10
N CYS A 138 5.19 -2.93 -5.05
CA CYS A 138 4.78 -1.82 -4.20
C CYS A 138 4.88 -2.20 -2.72
N MET A 139 4.42 -3.40 -2.37
CA MET A 139 4.53 -3.92 -0.99
C MET A 139 5.98 -4.00 -0.54
N ARG A 140 6.86 -4.55 -1.38
CA ARG A 140 8.29 -4.64 -1.06
C ARG A 140 8.90 -3.28 -0.78
N GLN A 141 8.49 -2.24 -1.51
CA GLN A 141 8.97 -0.88 -1.27
C GLN A 141 8.40 -0.28 0.02
N LEU A 142 7.11 -0.50 0.32
CA LEU A 142 6.48 -0.07 1.58
C LEU A 142 7.16 -0.71 2.80
N LEU A 143 7.41 -2.01 2.75
CA LEU A 143 8.10 -2.77 3.80
C LEU A 143 9.54 -2.26 4.00
N ARG A 144 10.28 -2.01 2.91
CA ARG A 144 11.61 -1.37 2.97
C ARG A 144 11.57 0.05 3.54
N GLY A 145 10.45 0.76 3.37
CA GLY A 145 10.21 2.08 3.95
C GLY A 145 9.95 2.05 5.46
N GLY A 146 9.89 0.88 6.08
CA GLY A 146 9.69 0.71 7.52
C GLY A 146 8.23 0.49 7.94
N THR A 147 7.31 0.31 6.99
CA THR A 147 5.92 -0.06 7.31
C THR A 147 5.91 -1.47 7.94
N PRO A 148 5.34 -1.64 9.15
CA PRO A 148 5.31 -2.95 9.80
C PRO A 148 4.44 -3.94 9.01
N ALA A 149 4.94 -5.17 8.81
CA ALA A 149 4.25 -6.17 7.99
C ALA A 149 2.93 -6.68 8.61
N ASP A 150 2.85 -6.69 9.95
CA ASP A 150 1.67 -7.10 10.73
C ASP A 150 0.75 -5.93 11.10
N ALA A 151 1.00 -4.73 10.56
CA ALA A 151 0.20 -3.55 10.90
C ALA A 151 -1.26 -3.74 10.46
N ARG A 152 -2.19 -3.35 11.35
CA ARG A 152 -3.62 -3.28 11.03
C ARG A 152 -3.93 -1.90 10.45
N PRO A 153 -4.67 -1.82 9.33
CA PRO A 153 -5.13 -0.54 8.82
C PRO A 153 -6.10 0.14 9.80
N PRO A 154 -6.16 1.47 9.81
CA PRO A 154 -6.98 2.25 10.75
C PRO A 154 -8.49 2.10 10.52
N ASP A 155 -8.92 1.55 9.39
CA ASP A 155 -10.33 1.26 9.08
C ASP A 155 -10.85 -0.03 9.77
N GLY A 156 -10.03 -0.66 10.61
CA GLY A 156 -10.36 -1.93 11.26
C GLY A 156 -10.25 -3.14 10.34
N GLY A 157 -9.68 -2.96 9.14
CA GLY A 157 -9.41 -4.06 8.22
C GLY A 157 -8.36 -5.04 8.73
N LEU A 158 -8.25 -6.16 8.02
CA LEU A 158 -7.26 -7.19 8.32
C LEU A 158 -5.85 -6.73 7.90
N PRO A 159 -4.80 -7.23 8.58
CA PRO A 159 -3.42 -7.09 8.15
C PRO A 159 -3.22 -7.55 6.70
N ALA A 160 -2.23 -6.97 6.02
CA ALA A 160 -1.98 -7.19 4.60
C ALA A 160 -1.79 -8.67 4.22
N LEU A 161 -1.33 -9.51 5.16
CA LEU A 161 -1.13 -10.94 4.93
C LEU A 161 -2.43 -11.69 4.62
N PHE A 162 -3.55 -11.31 5.24
CA PHE A 162 -4.85 -11.93 4.95
C PHE A 162 -5.33 -11.61 3.53
N ALA A 163 -5.16 -10.35 3.12
CA ALA A 163 -5.47 -9.93 1.76
C ALA A 163 -4.56 -10.57 0.71
N ALA A 164 -3.26 -10.71 1.02
CA ALA A 164 -2.30 -11.38 0.15
C ALA A 164 -2.62 -12.88 0.01
N ALA A 165 -2.97 -13.53 1.12
CA ALA A 165 -3.29 -14.96 1.16
C ALA A 165 -4.47 -15.32 0.25
N ALA A 166 -5.44 -14.42 0.09
CA ALA A 166 -6.58 -14.62 -0.78
C ALA A 166 -6.33 -14.26 -2.26
N ASN A 167 -5.12 -13.88 -2.68
CA ASN A 167 -4.91 -13.30 -4.01
C ASN A 167 -3.55 -13.57 -4.69
N ASP A 168 -2.41 -13.39 -4.03
CA ASP A 168 -1.10 -13.51 -4.71
C ASP A 168 0.00 -14.05 -3.78
N ALA A 169 0.54 -15.22 -4.14
CA ALA A 169 1.61 -15.90 -3.40
C ALA A 169 2.90 -15.07 -3.29
N ARG A 170 3.18 -14.20 -4.26
CA ARG A 170 4.35 -13.30 -4.20
C ARG A 170 4.18 -12.24 -3.12
N CYS A 171 2.96 -11.72 -2.95
CA CYS A 171 2.64 -10.79 -1.88
C CYS A 171 2.80 -11.45 -0.50
N VAL A 172 2.34 -12.71 -0.37
CA VAL A 172 2.52 -13.54 0.82
C VAL A 172 4.00 -13.72 1.13
N ALA A 173 4.80 -14.12 0.15
CA ALA A 173 6.24 -14.33 0.33
C ALA A 173 6.98 -13.06 0.77
N GLU A 174 6.65 -11.90 0.22
CA GLU A 174 7.26 -10.61 0.63
C GLU A 174 6.89 -10.23 2.07
N LEU A 175 5.64 -10.44 2.50
CA LEU A 175 5.21 -10.16 3.87
C LEU A 175 5.86 -11.09 4.89
N LEU A 176 5.92 -12.38 4.58
CA LEU A 176 6.56 -13.39 5.45
C LEU A 176 8.06 -13.10 5.60
N LYS A 177 8.75 -12.73 4.50
CA LYS A 177 10.16 -12.30 4.55
C LYS A 177 10.36 -11.04 5.39
N ALA A 178 9.36 -10.15 5.43
CA ALA A 178 9.38 -8.96 6.27
C ALA A 178 8.97 -9.22 7.72
N GLY A 179 8.76 -10.47 8.11
CA GLY A 179 8.50 -10.89 9.49
C GLY A 179 7.01 -10.97 9.86
N ALA A 180 6.10 -10.93 8.88
CA ALA A 180 4.68 -11.13 9.17
C ALA A 180 4.41 -12.53 9.76
N SER A 181 3.51 -12.60 10.75
CA SER A 181 3.17 -13.87 11.38
C SER A 181 2.22 -14.70 10.53
N ALA A 182 2.68 -15.86 10.03
CA ALA A 182 1.85 -16.82 9.29
C ALA A 182 0.66 -17.38 10.10
N ASN A 183 0.72 -17.26 11.43
CA ASN A 183 -0.28 -17.78 12.38
C ASN A 183 -1.10 -16.68 13.05
N GLN A 184 -1.06 -15.45 12.51
CA GLN A 184 -1.92 -14.38 13.00
C GLN A 184 -3.40 -14.78 12.84
N VAL A 185 -4.24 -14.33 13.77
CA VAL A 185 -5.68 -14.59 13.73
C VAL A 185 -6.46 -13.30 13.59
N ASP A 186 -7.55 -13.37 12.83
CA ASP A 186 -8.56 -12.32 12.78
C ASP A 186 -9.51 -12.38 14.00
N ASP A 187 -10.50 -11.49 13.99
CA ASP A 187 -11.51 -11.43 15.04
C ASP A 187 -12.46 -12.64 15.03
N ASN A 188 -12.37 -13.56 14.06
CA ASN A 188 -13.11 -14.82 14.04
C ASN A 188 -12.21 -16.04 14.37
N GLY A 189 -10.93 -15.81 14.70
CA GLY A 189 -9.96 -16.88 14.93
C GLY A 189 -9.44 -17.52 13.62
N ARG A 190 -9.77 -16.96 12.46
CA ARG A 190 -9.29 -17.44 11.16
C ARG A 190 -7.85 -16.95 10.95
N THR A 191 -7.03 -17.83 10.39
CA THR A 191 -5.63 -17.56 10.02
C THR A 191 -5.51 -17.21 8.52
N PRO A 192 -4.40 -16.63 8.05
CA PRO A 192 -4.16 -16.45 6.61
C PRO A 192 -4.36 -17.73 5.79
N LEU A 193 -4.09 -18.90 6.39
CA LEU A 193 -4.28 -20.19 5.74
C LEU A 193 -5.76 -20.52 5.48
N HIS A 194 -6.68 -20.10 6.34
CA HIS A 194 -8.12 -20.22 6.07
C HIS A 194 -8.52 -19.40 4.84
N TYR A 195 -8.03 -18.16 4.74
CA TYR A 195 -8.30 -17.28 3.60
C TYR A 195 -7.71 -17.82 2.29
N ALA A 196 -6.48 -18.33 2.31
CA ALA A 196 -5.88 -18.96 1.13
C ALA A 196 -6.64 -20.21 0.67
N SER A 197 -7.16 -21.00 1.62
CA SER A 197 -7.94 -22.20 1.34
C SER A 197 -9.31 -21.86 0.76
N GLU A 198 -10.01 -20.88 1.33
CA GLU A 198 -11.30 -20.37 0.85
C GLU A 198 -11.18 -19.74 -0.55
N ALA A 199 -10.12 -18.96 -0.79
CA ALA A 199 -9.85 -18.32 -2.08
C ALA A 199 -9.32 -19.27 -3.14
N ASN A 200 -9.03 -20.52 -2.78
CA ASN A 200 -8.46 -21.52 -3.66
C ASN A 200 -7.08 -21.16 -4.26
N GLU A 201 -6.25 -20.48 -3.46
CA GLU A 201 -4.93 -20.00 -3.87
C GLU A 201 -3.83 -20.98 -3.43
N ASP A 202 -3.65 -22.06 -4.20
CA ASP A 202 -2.70 -23.13 -3.91
C ASP A 202 -1.26 -22.64 -3.68
N GLY A 203 -0.84 -21.60 -4.41
CA GLY A 203 0.45 -20.95 -4.23
C GLY A 203 0.58 -20.25 -2.87
N CYS A 204 -0.47 -19.56 -2.42
CA CYS A 204 -0.53 -18.94 -1.10
C CYS A 204 -0.53 -19.99 0.01
N VAL A 205 -1.30 -21.09 -0.16
CA VAL A 205 -1.31 -22.23 0.76
C VAL A 205 0.11 -22.80 0.91
N TYR A 206 0.82 -22.99 -0.21
CA TYR A 206 2.20 -23.48 -0.18
C TYR A 206 3.14 -22.54 0.59
N GLU A 207 3.18 -21.25 0.24
CA GLU A 207 4.05 -20.27 0.88
C GLU A 207 3.80 -20.16 2.39
N LEU A 208 2.52 -20.13 2.80
CA LEU A 208 2.14 -20.09 4.22
C LEU A 208 2.60 -21.36 4.97
N LEU A 209 2.44 -22.53 4.38
CA LEU A 209 2.88 -23.78 5.02
C LEU A 209 4.41 -23.90 5.10
N VAL A 210 5.13 -23.43 4.08
CA VAL A 210 6.60 -23.34 4.11
C VAL A 210 7.06 -22.42 5.24
N ALA A 211 6.34 -21.33 5.49
CA ALA A 211 6.59 -20.41 6.60
C ALA A 211 6.08 -20.91 7.97
N GLY A 212 5.56 -22.13 8.07
CA GLY A 212 5.16 -22.73 9.34
C GLY A 212 3.75 -22.36 9.80
N ALA A 213 2.84 -22.03 8.89
CA ALA A 213 1.43 -21.89 9.21
C ALA A 213 0.86 -23.21 9.79
N ASP A 214 0.07 -23.10 10.86
CA ASP A 214 -0.63 -24.22 11.47
C ASP A 214 -1.81 -24.65 10.60
N ARG A 215 -1.61 -25.76 9.89
CA ARG A 215 -2.63 -26.42 9.06
C ARG A 215 -3.87 -26.87 9.84
N ASN A 216 -3.77 -27.02 11.15
CA ASN A 216 -4.84 -27.52 12.02
C ASN A 216 -5.46 -26.41 12.87
N ALA A 217 -5.07 -25.15 12.66
CA ALA A 217 -5.65 -24.02 13.37
C ALA A 217 -7.18 -24.06 13.24
N ARG A 218 -7.90 -23.85 14.34
CA ARG A 218 -9.37 -23.84 14.32
C ARG A 218 -9.88 -22.42 14.52
N ASP A 219 -10.79 -22.01 13.65
CA ASP A 219 -11.56 -20.78 13.84
C ASP A 219 -12.57 -20.93 15.00
N ARG A 220 -13.31 -19.86 15.33
CA ARG A 220 -14.31 -19.88 16.39
C ARG A 220 -15.51 -20.80 16.11
N ALA A 221 -15.75 -21.17 14.84
CA ALA A 221 -16.75 -22.17 14.48
C ALA A 221 -16.19 -23.61 14.57
N GLY A 222 -14.91 -23.76 14.93
CA GLY A 222 -14.22 -25.03 15.01
C GLY A 222 -13.78 -25.58 13.65
N ARG A 223 -13.86 -24.80 12.56
CA ARG A 223 -13.40 -25.20 11.23
C ARG A 223 -11.89 -25.06 11.12
N ALA A 224 -11.26 -26.00 10.44
CA ALA A 224 -9.86 -25.92 10.04
C ALA A 224 -9.74 -25.35 8.61
N PRO A 225 -8.57 -24.86 8.17
CA PRO A 225 -8.38 -24.31 6.82
C PRO A 225 -8.84 -25.25 5.70
N ARG A 226 -8.63 -26.56 5.87
CA ARG A 226 -9.06 -27.59 4.92
C ARG A 226 -10.58 -27.69 4.77
N ASP A 227 -11.33 -27.32 5.82
CA ASP A 227 -12.79 -27.40 5.82
C ASP A 227 -13.38 -26.23 4.99
N ASP A 228 -12.58 -25.17 4.75
CA ASP A 228 -12.90 -24.06 3.85
C ASP A 228 -12.36 -24.28 2.42
N ALA A 229 -11.56 -25.33 2.19
CA ALA A 229 -10.93 -25.60 0.91
C ALA A 229 -11.92 -26.15 -0.13
N ILE A 230 -11.85 -25.59 -1.34
CA ILE A 230 -12.67 -26.06 -2.48
C ILE A 230 -11.85 -26.91 -3.46
N SER A 231 -10.54 -26.67 -3.63
CA SER A 231 -9.71 -27.53 -4.51
C SER A 231 -9.29 -28.84 -3.87
N GLU A 232 -9.05 -29.81 -4.76
CA GLU A 232 -8.38 -31.06 -4.44
C GLU A 232 -6.96 -30.83 -3.87
N TYR A 233 -6.22 -29.83 -4.36
CA TYR A 233 -4.85 -29.56 -3.90
C TYR A 233 -4.81 -29.10 -2.43
N ALA A 234 -5.57 -28.07 -2.08
CA ALA A 234 -5.65 -27.60 -0.69
C ALA A 234 -6.21 -28.70 0.23
N CYS A 235 -7.22 -29.45 -0.22
CA CYS A 235 -7.75 -30.62 0.50
C CYS A 235 -6.66 -31.65 0.81
N VAL A 236 -5.77 -31.96 -0.14
CA VAL A 236 -4.71 -32.98 0.01
C VAL A 236 -3.53 -32.48 0.84
N VAL A 237 -3.03 -31.28 0.55
CA VAL A 237 -1.82 -30.75 1.20
C VAL A 237 -2.06 -30.39 2.67
N LEU A 238 -3.31 -30.06 3.02
CA LEU A 238 -3.71 -29.79 4.40
C LEU A 238 -4.06 -31.06 5.20
N LEU A 239 -3.98 -32.26 4.60
CA LEU A 239 -4.17 -33.50 5.35
C LEU A 239 -3.09 -33.66 6.44
N PRO A 240 -3.46 -34.31 7.57
CA PRO A 240 -2.50 -34.70 8.59
C PRO A 240 -1.37 -35.55 7.98
N GLY A 241 -0.11 -35.15 8.18
CA GLY A 241 1.07 -35.90 7.73
C GLY A 241 1.60 -35.54 6.33
N HIS A 242 0.88 -34.74 5.53
CA HIS A 242 1.35 -34.34 4.20
C HIS A 242 2.32 -33.15 4.30
N SER A 243 3.63 -33.35 4.20
CA SER A 243 4.58 -32.22 4.21
C SER A 243 4.70 -31.58 2.82
N PRO A 244 4.36 -30.28 2.63
CA PRO A 244 4.64 -29.58 1.38
C PRO A 244 6.15 -29.38 1.18
N VAL A 245 6.89 -29.35 2.28
CA VAL A 245 8.35 -29.37 2.30
C VAL A 245 8.79 -30.83 2.28
N ARG A 246 9.21 -31.35 1.12
CA ARG A 246 10.07 -32.54 1.12
C ARG A 246 11.27 -32.17 1.98
N ARG A 247 11.37 -32.69 3.21
CA ARG A 247 12.62 -32.65 3.96
C ARG A 247 13.68 -33.24 3.02
N PRO A 248 14.80 -32.55 2.74
CA PRO A 248 15.87 -33.20 2.02
C PRO A 248 16.18 -34.47 2.81
N GLN A 249 16.06 -35.63 2.17
CA GLN A 249 16.53 -36.88 2.76
C GLN A 249 18.02 -36.65 2.99
N VAL A 250 18.38 -36.37 4.24
CA VAL A 250 19.76 -36.54 4.67
C VAL A 250 19.99 -38.03 4.51
N ALA A 251 20.60 -38.41 3.39
CA ALA A 251 21.05 -39.76 3.16
C ALA A 251 22.07 -40.05 4.26
N GLY A 252 21.58 -40.61 5.37
CA GLY A 252 22.41 -41.12 6.43
C GLY A 252 23.27 -42.23 5.85
N SER A 253 24.53 -41.91 5.56
CA SER A 253 25.56 -42.89 5.29
C SER A 253 25.82 -43.68 6.57
N ALA A 254 25.07 -44.75 6.78
CA ALA A 254 25.36 -45.74 7.79
C ALA A 254 25.91 -47.00 7.10
N ALA A 255 27.24 -47.06 7.11
CA ALA A 255 28.15 -48.19 6.94
C ALA A 255 27.53 -49.58 6.67
N ARG A 256 27.92 -50.19 5.54
CA ARG A 256 27.98 -51.65 5.39
C ARG A 256 29.17 -52.17 6.22
N PRO A 257 29.04 -53.25 7.02
CA PRO A 257 30.19 -53.85 7.66
C PRO A 257 31.03 -54.56 6.59
N ALA A 258 32.33 -54.28 6.58
CA ALA A 258 33.30 -55.04 5.80
C ALA A 258 33.42 -56.45 6.39
N ALA A 259 33.21 -57.45 5.54
CA ALA A 259 33.59 -58.83 5.84
C ALA A 259 35.12 -58.92 5.89
N GLY A 260 35.63 -59.52 6.97
CA GLY A 260 37.04 -59.82 7.14
C GLY A 260 37.23 -60.79 8.30
N HIS A 261 37.17 -62.09 8.01
CA HIS A 261 38.20 -63.11 8.28
C HIS A 261 37.68 -64.49 7.87
#